data_AF-A0A0F9PBH6-F1
#
_entry.id   AF-A0A0F9PBH6-F1
#
_cell.length_a   1.000
_cell.length_b   1.000
_cell.length_c   1.000
_cell.angle_alpha   90.00
_cell.angle_beta   90.00
_cell.angle_gamma   90.00
#
_symmetry.space_group_name_H-M   'P 1'
#
loop_
_entity.id
_entity.type
_entity.pdbx_description
1 polymer ?
#
loop_
_entity_poly.entity_id
_entity_poly.type
_entity_poly.pdbx_seq_one_letter_code
_entity_poly.pdbx_strand_id
1 'polypeptide(L)'
;MDGYILQALQDERERQDVKWGANRYLAQETWLTILMEEVGETAKAALEDDPSGYAEELVQVAAVAIAALESHRAGPPSLPRHGEWPECAEQSPPH
;
A
#
# COMPACT_ATOMS: atom_id res chain seq x y z
N MET A 1 19.52 11.05 7.36
CA MET A 1 18.68 10.89 6.16
C MET A 1 18.16 12.28 5.85
N ASP A 2 18.33 12.77 4.62
CA ASP A 2 18.01 14.16 4.29
C ASP A 2 16.52 14.42 4.49
N GLY A 3 16.15 15.46 5.22
CA GLY A 3 14.75 15.73 5.62
C GLY A 3 13.80 15.86 4.42
N TYR A 4 14.33 16.25 3.26
CA TYR A 4 13.61 16.30 1.98
C TYR A 4 13.12 14.91 1.53
N ILE A 5 13.93 13.85 1.70
CA ILE A 5 13.58 12.49 1.28
C ILE A 5 12.43 11.95 2.11
N LEU A 6 12.47 12.16 3.42
CA LEU A 6 11.39 11.72 4.32
C LEU A 6 10.08 12.44 4.01
N GLN A 7 10.14 13.74 3.67
CA GLN A 7 8.95 14.48 3.28
C GLN A 7 8.36 13.95 1.96
N ALA A 8 9.20 13.71 0.94
CA ALA A 8 8.73 13.16 -0.34
C ALA A 8 8.05 11.79 -0.15
N LEU A 9 8.60 10.93 0.71
CA LEU A 9 7.98 9.65 1.05
C LEU A 9 6.64 9.83 1.77
N GLN A 10 6.54 10.77 2.69
CA GLN A 10 5.29 11.05 3.38
C GLN A 10 4.22 11.56 2.40
N ASP A 11 4.56 12.54 1.57
CA ASP A 11 3.66 13.12 0.57
C ASP A 11 3.15 12.05 -0.40
N GLU A 12 4.03 11.17 -0.87
CA GLU A 12 3.67 10.08 -1.77
C GLU A 12 2.75 9.06 -1.09
N ARG A 13 3.03 8.70 0.17
CA ARG A 13 2.15 7.82 0.93
C ARG A 13 0.76 8.41 1.12
N GLU A 14 0.67 9.68 1.47
CA GLU A 14 -0.61 10.40 1.59
C GLU A 14 -1.37 10.38 0.26
N ARG A 15 -0.69 10.61 -0.86
CA ARG A 15 -1.28 10.51 -2.21
C ARG A 15 -1.82 9.11 -2.49
N GLN A 16 -1.06 8.05 -2.18
CA GLN A 16 -1.48 6.67 -2.38
C GLN A 16 -2.65 6.29 -1.49
N ASP A 17 -2.66 6.76 -0.24
CA ASP A 17 -3.75 6.51 0.72
C ASP A 17 -5.04 7.22 0.28
N VAL A 18 -4.94 8.42 -0.30
CA VAL A 18 -6.09 9.11 -0.91
C VAL A 18 -6.59 8.37 -2.14
N LYS A 19 -5.68 7.90 -3.01
CA LYS A 19 -6.03 7.24 -4.27
C LYS A 19 -6.64 5.86 -4.07
N TRP A 20 -6.14 5.08 -3.11
CA TRP A 20 -6.45 3.67 -2.97
C TRP A 20 -7.06 3.29 -1.61
N GLY A 21 -7.20 4.25 -0.70
CA GLY A 21 -7.59 4.03 0.68
C GLY A 21 -6.39 3.65 1.57
N ALA A 22 -6.39 4.15 2.81
CA ALA A 22 -5.31 3.90 3.77
C ALA A 22 -5.33 2.48 4.37
N ASN A 23 -6.50 1.83 4.42
CA ASN A 23 -6.67 0.55 5.12
C ASN A 23 -6.70 -0.63 4.14
N ARG A 24 -5.50 -1.02 3.68
CA ARG A 24 -5.29 -2.01 2.61
C ARG A 24 -4.84 -3.34 3.19
N TYR A 25 -5.72 -4.33 3.11
CA TYR A 25 -5.41 -5.73 3.40
C TYR A 25 -5.34 -6.49 2.08
N LEU A 26 -4.15 -6.55 1.49
CA LEU A 26 -3.88 -7.27 0.25
C LEU A 26 -3.05 -8.53 0.55
N ALA A 27 -3.17 -9.53 -0.33
CA ALA A 27 -2.32 -10.70 -0.27
C ALA A 27 -0.85 -10.34 -0.54
N GLN A 28 0.09 -11.15 -0.04
CA GLN A 28 1.52 -10.86 -0.17
C GLN A 28 1.96 -10.82 -1.64
N GLU A 29 1.37 -11.68 -2.47
CA GLU A 29 1.60 -11.76 -3.90
C GLU A 29 1.11 -10.50 -4.62
N THR A 30 0.01 -9.92 -4.15
CA THR A 30 -0.51 -8.64 -4.67
C THR A 30 0.41 -7.48 -4.30
N TRP A 31 0.87 -7.41 -3.05
CA TRP A 31 1.86 -6.42 -2.63
C TRP A 31 3.16 -6.53 -3.41
N LEU A 32 3.66 -7.76 -3.62
CA LEU A 32 4.85 -7.99 -4.42
C LEU A 32 4.65 -7.55 -5.88
N THR A 33 3.46 -7.78 -6.44
CA THR A 33 3.13 -7.36 -7.81
C THR A 33 3.19 -5.84 -7.94
N ILE A 34 2.56 -5.10 -7.02
CA ILE A 34 2.58 -3.62 -7.00
C ILE A 34 4.00 -3.11 -6.82
N LEU A 35 4.77 -3.70 -5.89
CA LEU A 35 6.17 -3.32 -5.68
C LEU A 35 7.00 -3.51 -6.96
N MET A 36 6.78 -4.61 -7.68
CA MET A 36 7.49 -4.89 -8.93
C MET A 36 7.06 -3.96 -10.07
N GLU A 37 5.85 -3.43 -10.06
CA GLU A 37 5.39 -2.38 -10.99
C GLU A 37 6.25 -1.11 -10.81
N GLU A 38 6.35 -0.59 -9.59
CA GLU A 38 7.15 0.61 -9.28
C GLU A 38 8.65 0.42 -9.60
N VAL A 39 9.18 -0.79 -9.35
CA VAL A 39 10.56 -1.14 -9.74
C VAL A 39 10.71 -1.15 -11.27
N GLY A 40 9.69 -1.61 -11.99
CA GLY A 40 9.65 -1.56 -13.45
C GLY A 40 9.63 -0.14 -13.99
N GLU A 41 8.84 0.76 -13.40
CA GLU A 41 8.81 2.18 -13.76
C GLU A 41 10.15 2.86 -13.45
N THR A 42 10.76 2.55 -12.30
CA THR A 42 12.11 3.00 -11.96
C THR A 42 13.14 2.57 -13.01
N ALA A 43 13.09 1.30 -13.45
CA ALA A 43 14.00 0.79 -14.47
C ALA A 43 13.76 1.46 -15.83
N LYS A 44 12.50 1.73 -16.18
CA LYS A 44 12.14 2.45 -17.40
C LYS A 44 12.68 3.87 -17.39
N ALA A 45 12.47 4.64 -16.32
CA ALA A 45 12.98 6.00 -16.20
C ALA A 45 14.52 6.08 -16.33
N ALA A 46 15.23 5.09 -15.77
CA ALA A 46 16.67 4.97 -15.94
C ALA A 46 17.09 4.71 -17.39
N LEU A 47 16.35 3.87 -18.13
CA LEU A 47 16.63 3.58 -19.54
C LEU A 47 16.29 4.75 -20.47
N GLU A 48 15.33 5.59 -20.07
CA GLU A 48 14.89 6.78 -20.81
C GLU A 48 15.72 8.03 -20.48
N ASP A 49 16.75 7.93 -19.62
CA ASP A 49 17.57 9.04 -19.12
C ASP A 49 16.72 10.17 -18.49
N ASP A 50 15.69 9.77 -17.74
CA ASP A 50 14.82 10.67 -16.98
C ASP A 50 15.20 10.66 -15.49
N PRO A 51 16.11 11.55 -15.04
CA PRO A 51 16.55 11.59 -13.64
C PRO A 51 15.45 12.06 -12.68
N SER A 52 14.47 12.83 -13.16
CA SER A 52 13.35 13.30 -12.33
C SER A 52 12.39 12.15 -12.08
N GLY A 53 11.94 11.48 -13.14
CA GLY A 53 11.11 10.29 -13.05
C GLY A 53 11.81 9.21 -12.23
N TYR A 54 13.10 8.96 -12.46
CA TYR A 54 13.85 7.98 -11.67
C TYR A 54 13.79 8.23 -10.16
N ALA A 55 13.92 9.49 -9.73
CA ALA A 55 13.82 9.85 -8.32
C ALA A 55 12.38 9.71 -7.79
N GLU A 56 11.37 10.08 -8.58
CA GLU A 56 9.95 9.91 -8.26
C GLU A 56 9.60 8.43 -8.07
N GLU A 57 9.98 7.56 -9.00
CA GLU A 57 9.69 6.13 -8.92
C GLU A 57 10.38 5.45 -7.75
N LEU A 58 11.61 5.87 -7.40
CA LEU A 58 12.28 5.36 -6.18
C LEU A 58 11.51 5.71 -4.90
N VAL A 59 10.87 6.89 -4.85
CA VAL A 59 9.99 7.27 -3.74
C VAL A 59 8.75 6.38 -3.74
N GLN A 60 8.15 6.10 -4.89
CA GLN A 60 6.99 5.18 -4.99
C GLN A 60 7.35 3.76 -4.55
N VAL A 61 8.49 3.21 -5.00
CA VAL A 61 9.02 1.90 -4.55
C VAL A 61 9.11 1.83 -3.03
N ALA A 62 9.72 2.84 -2.42
CA ALA A 62 9.89 2.88 -0.98
C ALA A 62 8.53 3.04 -0.24
N ALA A 63 7.62 3.86 -0.76
CA ALA A 63 6.27 4.01 -0.21
C ALA A 63 5.49 2.68 -0.21
N VAL A 64 5.52 1.96 -1.33
CA VAL A 64 4.86 0.64 -1.47
C VAL A 64 5.50 -0.39 -0.53
N ALA A 65 6.83 -0.42 -0.43
CA ALA A 65 7.53 -1.34 0.47
C ALA A 65 7.14 -1.12 1.94
N ILE A 66 7.01 0.15 2.36
CA ILE A 66 6.58 0.48 3.72
C ILE A 66 5.12 0.06 3.94
N ALA A 67 4.21 0.40 3.01
CA ALA A 67 2.81 0.03 3.10
C ALA A 67 2.61 -1.50 3.16
N ALA A 68 3.34 -2.26 2.35
CA ALA A 68 3.33 -3.72 2.36
C ALA A 68 3.82 -4.28 3.71
N LEU A 69 4.89 -3.71 4.29
CA LEU A 69 5.40 -4.12 5.60
C LEU A 69 4.40 -3.83 6.72
N GLU A 70 3.73 -2.68 6.68
CA GLU A 70 2.68 -2.32 7.63
C GLU A 70 1.49 -3.29 7.52
N SER A 71 1.03 -3.58 6.30
CA SER A 71 -0.03 -4.55 6.04
C SER A 71 0.34 -5.95 6.56
N HIS A 72 1.58 -6.39 6.32
CA HIS A 72 2.09 -7.68 6.82
C HIS A 72 2.12 -7.74 8.35
N ARG A 73 2.51 -6.65 9.03
CA ARG A 73 2.59 -6.57 10.49
C ARG A 73 1.23 -6.41 11.17
N ALA A 74 0.30 -5.70 10.53
CA ALA A 74 -1.05 -5.52 11.05
C ALA A 74 -1.81 -6.85 11.14
N GLY A 75 -1.47 -7.80 10.25
CA GLY A 75 -2.25 -9.03 10.09
C GLY A 75 -3.65 -8.75 9.53
N PRO A 76 -4.42 -9.76 9.11
CA PRO A 76 -5.82 -9.54 8.77
C PRO A 76 -6.55 -8.99 10.01
N PRO A 77 -7.56 -8.10 9.84
CA PRO A 77 -8.39 -7.70 10.96
C PRO A 77 -8.90 -8.98 11.62
N SER A 78 -8.67 -9.11 12.93
CA SER A 78 -9.15 -10.26 13.68
C SER A 78 -10.64 -10.39 13.43
N LEU A 79 -11.08 -11.48 12.79
CA LEU A 79 -12.49 -11.82 12.81
C LEU A 79 -12.93 -11.84 14.28
N PRO A 80 -14.11 -11.28 14.62
CA PRO A 80 -14.61 -11.37 15.99
C PRO A 80 -14.53 -12.83 16.43
N ARG A 81 -14.05 -13.09 17.66
CA ARG A 81 -13.95 -14.47 18.15
C ARG A 81 -15.35 -15.06 18.11
N HIS A 82 -15.45 -16.37 17.90
CA HIS A 82 -16.74 -17.06 17.86
C HIS A 82 -17.57 -16.72 19.12
N GLY A 83 -18.60 -15.86 18.97
CA GLY A 83 -19.40 -15.29 20.06
C GLY A 83 -19.38 -13.75 20.21
N GLU A 84 -18.53 -13.04 19.47
CA GLU A 84 -18.43 -11.56 19.47
C GLU A 84 -19.07 -10.93 18.21
N TRP A 85 -19.93 -11.66 17.51
CA TRP A 85 -20.68 -11.08 16.38
C TRP A 85 -21.63 -10.00 16.89
N PRO A 86 -21.59 -8.76 16.34
CA PRO A 86 -22.61 -7.77 16.66
C PRO A 86 -23.98 -8.30 16.22
N GLU A 87 -24.99 -8.17 17.10
CA GLU A 87 -26.38 -8.66 16.92
C GLU A 87 -27.09 -8.21 15.62
N CYS A 88 -26.47 -7.37 14.78
CA CYS A 88 -27.06 -6.87 13.54
C CYS A 88 -27.09 -7.85 12.35
N ALA A 89 -26.57 -9.08 12.46
CA ALA A 89 -26.54 -10.04 11.35
C ALA A 89 -27.78 -10.95 11.22
N GLU A 90 -28.81 -10.81 12.07
CA GLU A 90 -30.01 -11.68 12.07
C GLU A 90 -31.20 -11.18 11.22
N GLN A 91 -30.96 -10.40 10.18
CA GLN A 91 -32.01 -10.12 9.18
C GLN A 91 -31.79 -11.01 7.96
N SER A 92 -32.25 -12.26 8.06
CA SER A 92 -32.46 -13.12 6.90
C SER A 92 -33.46 -12.45 5.94
N PRO A 93 -33.22 -12.47 4.61
CA PRO A 93 -34.21 -11.97 3.67
C PRO A 93 -35.50 -12.81 3.75
N PRO A 94 -36.69 -12.20 3.60
CA PRO A 94 -37.95 -12.95 3.62
C PRO A 94 -38.02 -13.93 2.45
N HIS A 95 -38.61 -15.09 2.74
CA HIS A 95 -38.78 -16.27 1.89
C HIS A 95 -39.27 -16.00 0.46
#